data_AF-A0A3B7PZ67-F1
#
_entry.id   AF-A0A3B7PZ67-F1
#
_cell.length_a   1.000
_cell.length_b   1.000
_cell.length_c   1.000
_cell.angle_alpha   90.00
_cell.angle_beta   90.00
_cell.angle_gamma   90.00
#
_symmetry.space_group_name_H-M   'P 1'
#
loop_
_entity.id
_entity.type
_entity.pdbx_description
1 polymer ?
#
loop_
_entity_poly.entity_id
_entity_poly.type
_entity_poly.pdbx_seq_one_letter_code
_entity_poly.pdbx_strand_id
1 'polypeptide(L)'
;MTYHYHDESIVKSLPEDTVFVFGSNMAGTHAGGAAKTAHLHFGAVKGVGRGWAGQSFAIPTMNEHLQQMPLSQIQHYVDDFKIYTKHHPKTKYFLTSVGCGVAGYTVEEIAPMFKGISHNVIFPASFRPFVEKALPKLTQRFLQAVFTDQVIFAAQADEVIEALDLSDNEKSAAKIILNTQIYPTDSNGRDRIFEIEDILYALKDKGFAWQNDAEGAKLFGSVILALLELYGINEMDFADVWLGKREIAPPKSASRARK
;
A
#
# COMPACT_ATOMS: atom_id res chain seq x y z
N MET A 1 3.77 -6.37 18.54
CA MET A 1 3.28 -4.98 18.68
C MET A 1 2.22 -4.80 17.61
N THR A 2 1.04 -4.32 17.97
CA THR A 2 -0.09 -4.14 17.04
C THR A 2 -0.29 -2.66 16.84
N TYR A 3 -0.36 -2.20 15.59
CA TYR A 3 -0.69 -0.83 15.26
C TYR A 3 -2.19 -0.65 15.08
N HIS A 4 -2.64 0.60 15.05
CA HIS A 4 -3.99 0.95 14.65
C HIS A 4 -4.04 1.29 13.16
N TYR A 5 -5.18 1.05 12.53
CA TYR A 5 -5.39 1.25 11.10
C TYR A 5 -6.65 2.07 10.81
N HIS A 6 -6.64 2.79 9.70
CA HIS A 6 -7.83 3.46 9.15
C HIS A 6 -8.09 3.01 7.70
N ASP A 7 -9.33 3.20 7.24
CA ASP A 7 -9.84 2.80 5.92
C ASP A 7 -9.38 3.69 4.75
N GLU A 8 -8.61 4.75 5.04
CA GLU A 8 -8.07 5.71 4.06
C GLU A 8 -9.11 6.69 3.52
N SER A 9 -10.26 6.77 4.18
CA SER A 9 -11.24 7.83 3.95
C SER A 9 -10.65 9.23 4.20
N ILE A 10 -11.15 10.21 3.45
CA ILE A 10 -10.73 11.61 3.59
C ILE A 10 -11.31 12.18 4.89
N VAL A 11 -10.44 12.38 5.89
CA VAL A 11 -10.80 13.03 7.15
C VAL A 11 -10.57 14.54 7.10
N LYS A 12 -11.48 15.31 7.72
CA LYS A 12 -11.40 16.78 7.81
C LYS A 12 -11.32 17.30 9.25
N SER A 13 -11.28 16.40 10.21
CA SER A 13 -11.17 16.68 11.64
C SER A 13 -10.56 15.47 12.34
N LEU A 14 -9.75 15.72 13.35
CA LEU A 14 -9.15 14.72 14.20
C LEU A 14 -9.25 15.16 15.66
N PRO A 15 -9.25 14.23 16.63
CA PRO A 15 -9.10 14.56 18.03
C PRO A 15 -7.88 15.47 18.28
N GLU A 16 -7.96 16.35 19.28
CA GLU A 16 -6.90 17.32 19.57
C GLU A 16 -5.53 16.68 19.87
N ASP A 17 -5.53 15.47 20.43
CA ASP A 17 -4.33 14.68 20.71
C ASP A 17 -3.75 13.97 19.47
N THR A 18 -4.32 14.20 18.29
CA THR A 18 -3.98 13.48 17.05
C THR A 18 -3.51 14.44 15.97
N VAL A 19 -2.34 14.16 15.40
CA VAL A 19 -1.68 14.95 14.34
C VAL A 19 -1.89 14.30 12.98
N PHE A 20 -2.29 15.08 11.98
CA PHE A 20 -2.45 14.63 10.59
C PHE A 20 -1.09 14.59 9.87
N VAL A 21 -0.64 13.41 9.45
CA VAL A 21 0.68 13.22 8.82
C VAL A 21 0.52 12.97 7.33
N PHE A 22 1.22 13.77 6.52
CA PHE A 22 1.01 13.82 5.07
C PHE A 22 2.31 13.96 4.27
N GLY A 23 2.25 13.49 3.02
CA GLY A 23 3.32 13.70 2.04
C GLY A 23 3.31 15.12 1.49
N SER A 24 4.46 15.78 1.46
CA SER A 24 4.61 17.15 0.96
C SER A 24 5.73 17.28 -0.08
N ASN A 25 5.80 18.43 -0.73
CA ASN A 25 6.98 18.85 -1.47
C ASN A 25 7.86 19.74 -0.57
N MET A 26 9.16 19.82 -0.85
CA MET A 26 10.09 20.64 -0.07
C MET A 26 9.73 22.14 -0.07
N ALA A 27 9.05 22.63 -1.12
CA ALA A 27 8.55 24.01 -1.21
C ALA A 27 7.32 24.30 -0.32
N GLY A 28 6.69 23.28 0.29
CA GLY A 28 5.50 23.44 1.12
C GLY A 28 4.30 24.05 0.39
N THR A 29 4.08 23.69 -0.88
CA THR A 29 3.00 24.27 -1.71
C THR A 29 1.61 23.83 -1.24
N HIS A 30 1.50 22.56 -0.82
CA HIS A 30 0.27 21.96 -0.27
C HIS A 30 -0.98 22.13 -1.17
N ALA A 31 -0.83 21.95 -2.48
CA ALA A 31 -1.89 22.25 -3.46
C ALA A 31 -2.78 21.05 -3.85
N GLY A 32 -2.39 19.81 -3.53
CA GLY A 32 -3.11 18.61 -3.96
C GLY A 32 -3.20 17.53 -2.87
N GLY A 33 -4.14 16.61 -3.05
CA GLY A 33 -4.32 15.42 -2.20
C GLY A 33 -4.35 15.71 -0.70
N ALA A 34 -3.70 14.84 0.07
CA ALA A 34 -3.58 14.95 1.52
C ALA A 34 -2.92 16.27 1.97
N ALA A 35 -1.99 16.83 1.20
CA ALA A 35 -1.34 18.10 1.54
C ALA A 35 -2.32 19.28 1.50
N LYS A 36 -3.23 19.30 0.51
CA LYS A 36 -4.31 20.30 0.46
C LYS A 36 -5.25 20.15 1.66
N THR A 37 -5.63 18.93 2.01
CA THR A 37 -6.44 18.65 3.20
C THR A 37 -5.74 19.13 4.47
N ALA A 38 -4.44 18.84 4.62
CA ALA A 38 -3.62 19.30 5.74
C ALA A 38 -3.62 20.82 5.87
N HIS A 39 -3.48 21.54 4.75
CA HIS A 39 -3.51 23.00 4.74
C HIS A 39 -4.88 23.58 5.12
N LEU A 40 -5.96 23.02 4.57
CA LEU A 40 -7.31 23.54 4.77
C LEU A 40 -7.91 23.20 6.15
N HIS A 41 -7.54 22.06 6.73
CA HIS A 41 -8.23 21.50 7.89
C HIS A 41 -7.33 21.27 9.10
N PHE A 42 -6.02 21.10 8.91
CA PHE A 42 -5.10 20.69 9.98
C PHE A 42 -3.97 21.70 10.22
N GLY A 43 -4.08 22.91 9.66
CA GLY A 43 -3.16 24.02 9.94
C GLY A 43 -1.76 23.87 9.34
N ALA A 44 -1.60 23.07 8.29
CA ALA A 44 -0.33 23.03 7.55
C ALA A 44 -0.04 24.41 6.94
N VAL A 45 1.16 24.94 7.16
CA VAL A 45 1.56 26.27 6.73
C VAL A 45 2.21 26.20 5.34
N LYS A 46 1.77 27.07 4.41
CA LYS A 46 2.42 27.18 3.09
C LYS A 46 3.87 27.62 3.24
N GLY A 47 4.77 27.03 2.45
CA GLY A 47 6.21 27.24 2.57
C GLY A 47 6.89 26.31 3.59
N VAL A 48 6.12 25.56 4.40
CA VAL A 48 6.66 24.57 5.35
C VAL A 48 6.46 23.17 4.76
N GLY A 49 7.48 22.67 4.07
CA GLY A 49 7.46 21.35 3.42
C GLY A 49 7.83 20.17 4.31
N ARG A 50 8.35 20.42 5.52
CA ARG A 50 8.86 19.39 6.44
C ARG A 50 8.51 19.70 7.88
N GLY A 51 8.15 18.67 8.63
CA GLY A 51 8.00 18.73 10.08
C GLY A 51 6.64 19.24 10.53
N TRP A 52 6.55 19.61 11.80
CA TRP A 52 5.30 19.95 12.46
C TRP A 52 4.81 21.36 12.10
N ALA A 53 3.50 21.50 11.85
CA ALA A 53 2.81 22.77 11.69
C ALA A 53 1.31 22.61 12.04
N GLY A 54 0.80 23.39 13.00
CA GLY A 54 -0.59 23.30 13.44
C GLY A 54 -0.93 21.93 14.02
N GLN A 55 -2.01 21.31 13.55
CA GLN A 55 -2.38 19.92 13.86
C GLN A 55 -1.85 18.94 12.79
N SER A 56 -0.72 19.25 12.15
CA SER A 56 -0.18 18.46 11.05
C SER A 56 1.34 18.23 11.13
N PHE A 57 1.82 17.21 10.41
CA PHE A 57 3.24 16.92 10.24
C PHE A 57 3.52 16.56 8.77
N ALA A 58 4.42 17.30 8.13
CA ALA A 58 4.81 17.10 6.74
C ALA A 58 6.03 16.17 6.61
N ILE A 59 5.92 15.14 5.77
CA ILE A 59 7.03 14.30 5.33
C ILE A 59 7.31 14.62 3.86
N PRO A 60 8.48 15.19 3.51
CA PRO A 60 8.81 15.45 2.12
C PRO A 60 8.92 14.16 1.30
N THR A 61 8.20 14.12 0.17
CA THR A 61 8.26 13.05 -0.84
C THR A 61 8.61 13.58 -2.23
N MET A 62 8.60 14.91 -2.40
CA MET A 62 8.98 15.59 -3.64
C MET A 62 9.92 16.76 -3.36
N ASN A 63 10.79 17.08 -4.31
CA ASN A 63 11.66 18.27 -4.19
C ASN A 63 10.85 19.57 -4.39
N GLU A 64 11.54 20.71 -4.34
CA GLU A 64 10.97 22.05 -4.49
C GLU A 64 10.32 22.28 -5.86
N HIS A 65 10.68 21.45 -6.85
CA HIS A 65 10.23 21.52 -8.24
C HIS A 65 9.16 20.49 -8.59
N LEU A 66 8.52 19.87 -7.59
CA LEU A 66 7.48 18.83 -7.79
C LEU A 66 8.01 17.61 -8.56
N GLN A 67 9.27 17.23 -8.33
CA GLN A 67 9.82 15.98 -8.83
C GLN A 67 9.93 14.96 -7.70
N GLN A 68 9.75 13.69 -8.04
CA GLN A 68 10.01 12.57 -7.13
C GLN A 68 11.43 12.67 -6.56
N MET A 69 11.55 12.42 -5.26
CA MET A 69 12.83 12.31 -4.57
C MET A 69 13.36 10.87 -4.63
N PRO A 70 14.68 10.66 -4.48
CA PRO A 70 15.18 9.31 -4.23
C PRO A 70 14.58 8.72 -2.95
N LEU A 71 14.22 7.43 -2.96
CA LEU A 71 13.67 6.72 -1.79
C LEU A 71 14.58 6.84 -0.55
N SER A 72 15.90 6.90 -0.73
CA SER A 72 16.86 7.11 0.36
C SER A 72 16.67 8.45 1.08
N GLN A 73 16.25 9.50 0.36
CA GLN A 73 16.02 10.81 0.94
C GLN A 73 14.68 10.86 1.68
N ILE A 74 13.65 10.18 1.16
CA ILE A 74 12.38 10.00 1.86
C ILE A 74 12.58 9.21 3.15
N GLN A 75 13.37 8.11 3.09
CA GLN A 75 13.71 7.30 4.25
C GLN A 75 14.34 8.13 5.37
N HIS A 76 15.21 9.09 5.04
CA HIS A 76 15.80 10.00 6.04
C HIS A 76 14.73 10.80 6.79
N TYR A 77 13.74 11.36 6.08
CA TYR A 77 12.64 12.09 6.71
C TYR A 77 11.68 11.18 7.50
N VAL A 78 11.47 9.95 7.03
CA VAL A 78 10.71 8.94 7.78
C VAL A 78 11.43 8.57 9.07
N ASP A 79 12.76 8.46 9.05
CA ASP A 79 13.55 8.16 10.25
C ASP A 79 13.53 9.31 11.27
N ASP A 80 13.59 10.57 10.80
CA ASP A 80 13.37 11.74 11.67
C ASP A 80 11.98 11.71 12.30
N PHE A 81 10.96 11.35 11.52
CA PHE A 81 9.60 11.19 12.02
C PHE A 81 9.50 10.08 13.06
N LYS A 82 10.14 8.92 12.86
CA LYS A 82 10.20 7.85 13.89
C LYS A 82 10.82 8.33 15.20
N ILE A 83 11.89 9.13 15.12
CA ILE A 83 12.52 9.72 16.30
C ILE A 83 11.51 10.66 16.98
N TYR A 84 10.86 11.52 16.20
CA TYR A 84 9.87 12.47 16.70
C TYR A 84 8.73 11.77 17.45
N THR A 85 8.10 10.76 16.85
CA THR A 85 6.95 10.06 17.46
C THR A 85 7.35 9.30 18.73
N LYS A 86 8.59 8.77 18.80
CA LYS A 86 9.15 8.13 19.99
C LYS A 86 9.32 9.11 21.16
N HIS A 87 9.68 10.36 20.89
CA HIS A 87 9.82 11.41 21.91
C HIS A 87 8.49 12.05 22.32
N HIS A 88 7.39 11.77 21.62
CA HIS A 88 6.06 12.32 21.90
C HIS A 88 5.00 11.20 22.06
N PRO A 89 5.16 10.28 23.04
CA PRO A 89 4.33 9.08 23.14
C PRO A 89 2.85 9.33 23.48
N LYS A 90 2.50 10.54 23.96
CA LYS A 90 1.12 10.92 24.30
C LYS A 90 0.32 11.41 23.10
N THR A 91 0.98 11.77 22.00
CA THR A 91 0.37 12.27 20.77
C THR A 91 0.15 11.11 19.82
N LYS A 92 -1.01 11.06 19.16
CA LYS A 92 -1.28 10.10 18.08
C LYS A 92 -0.95 10.73 16.74
N TYR A 93 -0.60 9.90 15.78
CA TYR A 93 -0.24 10.35 14.43
C TYR A 93 -1.08 9.59 13.41
N PHE A 94 -2.03 10.28 12.77
CA PHE A 94 -2.83 9.75 11.68
C PHE A 94 -2.01 9.84 10.39
N LEU A 95 -1.41 8.73 9.97
CA LEU A 95 -0.54 8.66 8.81
C LEU A 95 -1.35 8.40 7.54
N THR A 96 -1.37 9.35 6.61
CA THR A 96 -1.93 9.09 5.27
C THR A 96 -1.04 8.14 4.45
N SER A 97 -1.48 7.70 3.28
CA SER A 97 -0.65 6.99 2.30
C SER A 97 0.40 7.93 1.68
N VAL A 98 1.38 8.31 2.51
CA VAL A 98 2.43 9.31 2.23
C VAL A 98 3.13 8.95 0.92
N GLY A 99 3.15 9.88 -0.03
CA GLY A 99 3.84 9.69 -1.31
C GLY A 99 3.09 8.86 -2.35
N CYS A 100 2.02 8.13 -1.98
CA CYS A 100 1.33 7.22 -2.89
C CYS A 100 0.31 7.87 -3.84
N GLY A 101 -0.03 9.14 -3.62
CA GLY A 101 -0.92 9.91 -4.50
C GLY A 101 -0.13 10.77 -5.50
N VAL A 102 -0.06 12.08 -5.25
CA VAL A 102 0.55 13.07 -6.17
C VAL A 102 2.01 12.76 -6.52
N ALA A 103 2.78 12.23 -5.56
CA ALA A 103 4.17 11.90 -5.82
C ALA A 103 4.35 10.60 -6.60
N GLY A 104 3.34 9.72 -6.65
CA GLY A 104 3.33 8.52 -7.49
C GLY A 104 4.21 7.36 -7.04
N TYR A 105 4.58 7.28 -5.75
CA TYR A 105 5.23 6.07 -5.22
C TYR A 105 4.22 4.96 -5.00
N THR A 106 4.71 3.74 -4.98
CA THR A 106 3.92 2.58 -4.58
C THR A 106 3.91 2.42 -3.06
N VAL A 107 2.93 1.69 -2.52
CA VAL A 107 2.86 1.40 -1.09
C VAL A 107 4.06 0.55 -0.65
N GLU A 108 4.48 -0.36 -1.51
CA GLU A 108 5.62 -1.27 -1.37
C GLU A 108 6.95 -0.51 -1.22
N GLU A 109 7.07 0.65 -1.86
CA GLU A 109 8.26 1.50 -1.74
C GLU A 109 8.29 2.27 -0.41
N ILE A 110 7.14 2.79 0.04
CA ILE A 110 7.07 3.71 1.19
C ILE A 110 6.78 2.99 2.50
N ALA A 111 5.80 2.11 2.56
CA ALA A 111 5.32 1.49 3.79
C ALA A 111 6.43 0.75 4.58
N PRO A 112 7.36 0.01 3.94
CA PRO A 112 8.46 -0.63 4.67
C PRO A 112 9.36 0.35 5.42
N MET A 113 9.44 1.61 4.96
CA MET A 113 10.23 2.65 5.61
C MET A 113 9.75 2.93 7.03
N PHE A 114 8.47 2.67 7.35
CA PHE A 114 7.88 2.91 8.67
C PHE A 114 8.02 1.74 9.65
N LYS A 115 8.67 0.64 9.26
CA LYS A 115 8.87 -0.51 10.15
C LYS A 115 9.62 -0.10 11.43
N GLY A 116 9.09 -0.54 12.57
CA GLY A 116 9.63 -0.25 13.89
C GLY A 116 9.33 1.15 14.43
N ILE A 117 8.42 1.91 13.78
CA ILE A 117 7.94 3.17 14.34
C ILE A 117 7.17 2.95 15.64
N SER A 118 7.00 4.00 16.43
CA SER A 118 6.27 3.92 17.69
C SER A 118 4.78 3.63 17.50
N HIS A 119 4.20 2.87 18.43
CA HIS A 119 2.81 2.39 18.42
C HIS A 119 1.71 3.46 18.42
N ASN A 120 2.06 4.73 18.68
CA ASN A 120 1.14 5.87 18.60
C ASN A 120 0.93 6.38 17.16
N VAL A 121 1.42 5.67 16.16
CA VAL A 121 1.12 5.90 14.74
C VAL A 121 -0.06 5.03 14.32
N ILE A 122 -1.05 5.66 13.69
CA ILE A 122 -2.22 5.05 13.06
C ILE A 122 -1.93 5.00 11.56
N PHE A 123 -1.88 3.80 11.00
CA PHE A 123 -1.50 3.56 9.60
C PHE A 123 -2.72 3.57 8.67
N PRO A 124 -2.51 3.85 7.37
CA PRO A 124 -3.48 3.47 6.35
C PRO A 124 -3.52 1.93 6.24
N ALA A 125 -4.70 1.36 5.97
CA ALA A 125 -4.88 -0.09 5.91
C ALA A 125 -3.91 -0.76 4.92
N SER A 126 -3.62 -0.12 3.78
CA SER A 126 -2.64 -0.58 2.77
C SER A 126 -1.23 -0.80 3.33
N PHE A 127 -0.82 -0.09 4.39
CA PHE A 127 0.54 -0.21 4.94
C PHE A 127 0.72 -1.44 5.84
N ARG A 128 -0.38 -2.02 6.35
CA ARG A 128 -0.39 -3.17 7.27
C ARG A 128 0.58 -4.31 6.91
N PRO A 129 0.57 -4.87 5.68
CA PRO A 129 1.50 -5.94 5.27
C PRO A 129 2.98 -5.62 5.38
N PHE A 130 3.36 -4.33 5.38
CA PHE A 130 4.75 -3.93 5.31
C PHE A 130 5.31 -3.54 6.69
N VAL A 131 4.43 -3.24 7.66
CA VAL A 131 4.83 -2.69 8.97
C VAL A 131 4.66 -3.65 10.15
N GLU A 132 3.71 -4.60 10.11
CA GLU A 132 3.44 -5.52 11.24
C GLU A 132 4.14 -6.87 11.14
N LYS A 133 4.05 -7.51 9.97
CA LYS A 133 4.54 -8.87 9.74
C LYS A 133 5.10 -8.96 8.34
N ALA A 134 6.13 -9.77 8.13
CA ALA A 134 6.55 -10.05 6.76
C ALA A 134 5.35 -10.67 6.00
N LEU A 135 5.17 -10.28 4.74
CA LEU A 135 4.27 -10.98 3.82
C LEU A 135 4.49 -12.51 3.94
N PRO A 136 3.47 -13.33 3.71
CA PRO A 136 3.64 -14.78 3.69
C PRO A 136 4.46 -15.22 2.47
N LYS A 137 4.94 -16.46 2.47
CA LYS A 137 5.46 -17.08 1.27
C LYS A 137 4.30 -17.33 0.31
N LEU A 138 4.49 -17.11 -0.99
CA LEU A 138 3.52 -17.58 -1.98
C LEU A 138 3.68 -19.08 -2.15
N THR A 139 2.60 -19.80 -1.87
CA THR A 139 2.47 -21.25 -2.02
C THR A 139 1.30 -21.56 -2.94
N GLN A 140 1.29 -22.75 -3.53
CA GLN A 140 0.14 -23.23 -4.31
C GLN A 140 -1.15 -23.17 -3.50
N ARG A 141 -1.11 -23.60 -2.23
CA ARG A 141 -2.25 -23.57 -1.30
C ARG A 141 -2.80 -22.16 -1.12
N PHE A 142 -1.93 -21.18 -0.89
CA PHE A 142 -2.34 -19.79 -0.74
C PHE A 142 -3.05 -19.28 -2.00
N LEU A 143 -2.45 -19.48 -3.18
CA LEU A 143 -3.06 -19.00 -4.42
C LEU A 143 -4.40 -19.69 -4.72
N GLN A 144 -4.47 -21.01 -4.58
CA GLN A 144 -5.70 -21.76 -4.84
C GLN A 144 -6.83 -21.44 -3.85
N ALA A 145 -6.50 -21.00 -2.63
CA ALA A 145 -7.50 -20.55 -1.67
C ALA A 145 -8.06 -19.16 -2.01
N VAL A 146 -7.21 -18.24 -2.52
CA VAL A 146 -7.59 -16.84 -2.74
C VAL A 146 -8.18 -16.59 -4.13
N PHE A 147 -7.62 -17.19 -5.19
CA PHE A 147 -8.05 -16.95 -6.56
C PHE A 147 -9.17 -17.91 -6.97
N THR A 148 -10.32 -17.74 -6.32
CA THR A 148 -11.57 -18.44 -6.62
C THR A 148 -12.69 -17.43 -6.84
N ASP A 149 -13.72 -17.81 -7.60
CA ASP A 149 -14.88 -16.95 -7.83
C ASP A 149 -15.56 -16.55 -6.50
N GLN A 150 -15.61 -17.47 -5.53
CA GLN A 150 -16.20 -17.22 -4.22
C GLN A 150 -15.49 -16.11 -3.45
N VAL A 151 -14.18 -15.95 -3.62
CA VAL A 151 -13.38 -14.95 -2.91
C VAL A 151 -13.30 -13.66 -3.72
N ILE A 152 -13.00 -13.72 -5.02
CA ILE A 152 -12.78 -12.54 -5.87
C ILE A 152 -14.06 -11.75 -6.12
N PHE A 153 -15.21 -12.41 -6.25
CA PHE A 153 -16.50 -11.76 -6.47
C PHE A 153 -17.35 -11.61 -5.20
N ALA A 154 -16.76 -11.85 -4.03
CA ALA A 154 -17.48 -11.72 -2.76
C ALA A 154 -17.94 -10.28 -2.52
N ALA A 155 -19.23 -10.09 -2.29
CA ALA A 155 -19.76 -8.80 -1.83
C ALA A 155 -19.24 -8.42 -0.42
N GLN A 156 -18.87 -9.41 0.41
CA GLN A 156 -18.21 -9.24 1.70
C GLN A 156 -16.91 -10.05 1.73
N ALA A 157 -15.91 -9.64 0.95
CA ALA A 157 -14.63 -10.35 0.84
C ALA A 157 -13.97 -10.61 2.21
N ASP A 158 -14.05 -9.67 3.14
CA ASP A 158 -13.47 -9.83 4.49
C ASP A 158 -14.04 -11.03 5.25
N GLU A 159 -15.36 -11.24 5.22
CA GLU A 159 -16.01 -12.37 5.90
C GLU A 159 -15.60 -13.71 5.26
N VAL A 160 -15.56 -13.74 3.92
CA VAL A 160 -15.13 -14.93 3.18
C VAL A 160 -13.69 -15.29 3.51
N ILE A 161 -12.78 -14.31 3.54
CA ILE A 161 -11.36 -14.51 3.86
C ILE A 161 -11.17 -15.00 5.30
N GLU A 162 -11.95 -14.49 6.26
CA GLU A 162 -11.86 -14.94 7.66
C GLU A 162 -12.23 -16.42 7.82
N ALA A 163 -13.11 -16.94 6.96
CA ALA A 163 -13.49 -18.35 6.94
C ALA A 163 -12.47 -19.27 6.24
N LEU A 164 -11.51 -18.72 5.48
CA LEU A 164 -10.50 -19.54 4.79
C LEU A 164 -9.54 -20.21 5.78
N ASP A 165 -9.15 -21.45 5.49
CA ASP A 165 -8.08 -22.17 6.19
C ASP A 165 -6.70 -21.62 5.75
N LEU A 166 -6.43 -20.40 6.16
CA LEU A 166 -5.20 -19.63 5.92
C LEU A 166 -4.70 -19.06 7.25
N SER A 167 -3.39 -18.87 7.38
CA SER A 167 -2.82 -18.16 8.52
C SER A 167 -3.25 -16.69 8.53
N ASP A 168 -3.18 -16.02 9.68
CA ASP A 168 -3.49 -14.58 9.79
C ASP A 168 -2.68 -13.72 8.80
N ASN A 169 -1.44 -14.13 8.51
CA ASN A 169 -0.56 -13.40 7.58
C ASN A 169 -1.01 -13.59 6.13
N GLU A 170 -1.45 -14.79 5.77
CA GLU A 170 -2.04 -15.09 4.46
C GLU A 170 -3.38 -14.39 4.28
N LYS A 171 -4.25 -14.40 5.30
CA LYS A 171 -5.50 -13.63 5.28
C LYS A 171 -5.24 -12.14 5.10
N SER A 172 -4.22 -11.61 5.80
CA SER A 172 -3.80 -10.23 5.62
C SER A 172 -3.37 -9.97 4.17
N ALA A 173 -2.48 -10.81 3.61
CA ALA A 173 -2.02 -10.76 2.21
C ALA A 173 -3.19 -10.77 1.20
N ALA A 174 -4.16 -11.66 1.40
CA ALA A 174 -5.35 -11.76 0.57
C ALA A 174 -6.18 -10.46 0.59
N LYS A 175 -6.41 -9.89 1.77
CA LYS A 175 -7.14 -8.61 1.93
C LYS A 175 -6.46 -7.46 1.18
N ILE A 176 -5.13 -7.43 1.14
CA ILE A 176 -4.41 -6.36 0.43
C ILE A 176 -4.65 -6.48 -1.07
N ILE A 177 -4.39 -7.65 -1.66
CA ILE A 177 -4.51 -7.80 -3.12
C ILE A 177 -5.96 -7.66 -3.60
N LEU A 178 -6.95 -8.03 -2.78
CA LEU A 178 -8.37 -7.87 -3.11
C LEU A 178 -8.87 -6.43 -2.97
N ASN A 179 -8.32 -5.66 -2.03
CA ASN A 179 -8.70 -4.25 -1.82
C ASN A 179 -7.81 -3.27 -2.60
N THR A 180 -6.77 -3.76 -3.28
CA THR A 180 -5.93 -2.91 -4.13
C THR A 180 -6.72 -2.56 -5.38
N GLN A 181 -7.13 -1.30 -5.47
CA GLN A 181 -7.87 -0.80 -6.63
C GLN A 181 -6.95 -0.76 -7.85
N ILE A 182 -7.23 -1.62 -8.83
CA ILE A 182 -6.51 -1.69 -10.13
C ILE A 182 -7.48 -1.55 -11.31
N TYR A 183 -8.65 -2.16 -11.22
CA TYR A 183 -9.70 -2.14 -12.25
C TYR A 183 -10.99 -1.53 -11.68
N PRO A 184 -11.73 -0.67 -12.42
CA PRO A 184 -11.51 -0.25 -13.81
C PRO A 184 -10.39 0.76 -14.02
N THR A 185 -9.96 1.43 -12.95
CA THR A 185 -8.77 2.30 -12.93
C THR A 185 -8.10 2.13 -11.58
N ASP A 186 -6.79 2.34 -11.53
CA ASP A 186 -6.05 2.24 -10.28
C ASP A 186 -6.35 3.42 -9.32
N SER A 187 -5.78 3.39 -8.11
CA SER A 187 -5.94 4.46 -7.12
C SER A 187 -5.45 5.85 -7.59
N ASN A 188 -4.68 5.91 -8.68
CA ASN A 188 -4.20 7.13 -9.31
C ASN A 188 -5.04 7.54 -10.54
N GLY A 189 -6.12 6.80 -10.84
CA GLY A 189 -6.97 7.03 -11.99
C GLY A 189 -6.36 6.59 -13.33
N ARG A 190 -5.32 5.74 -13.32
CA ARG A 190 -4.74 5.18 -14.54
C ARG A 190 -5.52 3.95 -15.00
N ASP A 191 -5.71 3.84 -16.30
CA ASP A 191 -6.22 2.62 -16.93
C ASP A 191 -5.12 1.54 -16.92
N ARG A 192 -5.47 0.33 -16.47
CA ARG A 192 -4.57 -0.83 -16.37
C ARG A 192 -5.06 -2.04 -17.21
N ILE A 193 -6.02 -1.83 -18.12
CA ILE A 193 -6.67 -2.91 -18.89
C ILE A 193 -5.65 -3.69 -19.72
N PHE A 194 -4.68 -3.03 -20.35
CA PHE A 194 -3.68 -3.70 -21.18
C PHE A 194 -2.79 -4.66 -20.39
N GLU A 195 -2.32 -4.27 -19.20
CA GLU A 195 -1.52 -5.18 -18.37
C GLU A 195 -2.35 -6.36 -17.89
N ILE A 196 -3.63 -6.12 -17.53
CA ILE A 196 -4.56 -7.18 -17.14
C ILE A 196 -4.76 -8.18 -18.29
N GLU A 197 -5.03 -7.69 -19.51
CA GLU A 197 -5.26 -8.55 -20.67
C GLU A 197 -4.02 -9.36 -21.05
N ASP A 198 -2.82 -8.77 -20.96
CA ASP A 198 -1.56 -9.45 -21.23
C ASP A 198 -1.30 -10.59 -20.22
N ILE A 199 -1.55 -10.34 -18.94
CA ILE A 199 -1.49 -11.37 -17.88
C ILE A 199 -2.45 -12.51 -18.18
N LEU A 200 -3.72 -12.20 -18.47
CA LEU A 200 -4.74 -13.21 -18.74
C LEU A 200 -4.39 -14.05 -19.98
N TYR A 201 -3.85 -13.41 -21.02
CA TYR A 201 -3.39 -14.07 -22.23
C TYR A 201 -2.21 -15.01 -21.95
N ALA A 202 -1.18 -14.53 -21.25
CA ALA A 202 -0.01 -15.33 -20.88
C ALA A 202 -0.36 -16.56 -20.02
N LEU A 203 -1.32 -16.41 -19.11
CA LEU A 203 -1.80 -17.50 -18.25
C LEU A 203 -2.71 -18.48 -19.00
N LYS A 204 -3.48 -18.04 -19.98
CA LYS A 204 -4.34 -18.92 -20.79
C LYS A 204 -3.54 -20.07 -21.42
N ASP A 205 -2.36 -19.76 -21.95
CA ASP A 205 -1.45 -20.74 -22.57
C ASP A 205 -0.80 -21.71 -21.57
N LYS A 206 -0.99 -21.48 -20.26
CA LYS A 206 -0.53 -22.35 -19.17
C LYS A 206 -1.65 -23.23 -18.59
N GLY A 207 -2.81 -23.26 -19.24
CA GLY A 207 -3.94 -24.11 -18.84
C GLY A 207 -4.91 -23.45 -17.85
N PHE A 208 -4.84 -22.12 -17.69
CA PHE A 208 -5.83 -21.38 -16.91
C PHE A 208 -7.08 -21.13 -17.75
N ALA A 209 -8.21 -21.66 -17.29
CA ALA A 209 -9.52 -21.47 -17.92
C ALA A 209 -10.39 -20.60 -17.01
N TRP A 210 -10.52 -19.32 -17.37
CA TRP A 210 -11.40 -18.38 -16.68
C TRP A 210 -12.83 -18.64 -17.14
N GLN A 211 -13.72 -19.06 -16.23
CA GLN A 211 -15.12 -19.39 -16.57
C GLN A 211 -16.03 -18.14 -16.62
N ASN A 212 -15.47 -16.96 -16.36
CA ASN A 212 -16.21 -15.72 -16.21
C ASN A 212 -16.36 -14.96 -17.54
N ASP A 213 -17.32 -14.03 -17.57
CA ASP A 213 -17.45 -13.08 -18.68
C ASP A 213 -16.21 -12.14 -18.77
N ALA A 214 -16.16 -11.31 -19.81
CA ALA A 214 -15.01 -10.45 -20.07
C ALA A 214 -14.69 -9.50 -18.90
N GLU A 215 -15.71 -9.03 -18.18
CA GLU A 215 -15.53 -8.18 -17.00
C GLU A 215 -15.02 -8.97 -15.80
N GLY A 216 -15.58 -10.15 -15.53
CA GLY A 216 -15.12 -11.01 -14.45
C GLY A 216 -13.67 -11.50 -14.66
N ALA A 217 -13.27 -11.77 -15.91
CA ALA A 217 -11.89 -12.09 -16.24
C ALA A 217 -10.94 -10.93 -15.92
N LYS A 218 -11.33 -9.68 -16.21
CA LYS A 218 -10.52 -8.49 -15.87
C LYS A 218 -10.40 -8.30 -14.36
N LEU A 219 -11.46 -8.54 -13.60
CA LEU A 219 -11.37 -8.47 -12.13
C LEU A 219 -10.37 -9.51 -11.61
N PHE A 220 -10.42 -10.75 -12.11
CA PHE A 220 -9.41 -11.77 -11.80
C PHE A 220 -7.99 -11.31 -12.12
N GLY A 221 -7.77 -10.85 -13.35
CA GLY A 221 -6.45 -10.38 -13.78
C GLY A 221 -5.97 -9.17 -12.98
N SER A 222 -6.89 -8.32 -12.49
CA SER A 222 -6.55 -7.20 -11.61
C SER A 222 -6.03 -7.65 -10.25
N VAL A 223 -6.63 -8.68 -9.64
CA VAL A 223 -6.14 -9.24 -8.36
C VAL A 223 -4.80 -9.95 -8.57
N ILE A 224 -4.59 -10.57 -9.74
CA ILE A 224 -3.29 -11.16 -10.10
C ILE A 224 -2.25 -10.04 -10.23
N LEU A 225 -2.55 -8.97 -10.96
CA LEU A 225 -1.65 -7.81 -11.11
C LEU A 225 -1.29 -7.20 -9.75
N ALA A 226 -2.26 -7.07 -8.84
CA ALA A 226 -2.00 -6.60 -7.46
C ALA A 226 -0.99 -7.50 -6.73
N LEU A 227 -1.11 -8.83 -6.88
CA LEU A 227 -0.16 -9.77 -6.30
C LEU A 227 1.22 -9.67 -6.96
N LEU A 228 1.28 -9.53 -8.29
CA LEU A 228 2.53 -9.39 -9.03
C LEU A 228 3.31 -8.15 -8.57
N GLU A 229 2.63 -7.01 -8.47
CA GLU A 229 3.20 -5.75 -7.98
C GLU A 229 3.63 -5.87 -6.51
N LEU A 230 2.77 -6.44 -5.65
CA LEU A 230 3.04 -6.61 -4.22
C LEU A 230 4.30 -7.44 -3.93
N TYR A 231 4.57 -8.48 -4.73
CA TYR A 231 5.72 -9.37 -4.55
C TYR A 231 6.91 -9.05 -5.46
N GLY A 232 6.75 -8.14 -6.42
CA GLY A 232 7.76 -7.84 -7.44
C GLY A 232 8.08 -9.05 -8.33
N ILE A 233 7.05 -9.76 -8.78
CA ILE A 233 7.14 -10.97 -9.61
C ILE A 233 6.37 -10.80 -10.92
N ASN A 234 6.51 -11.74 -11.85
CA ASN A 234 5.77 -11.73 -13.13
C ASN A 234 4.75 -12.89 -13.24
N GLU A 235 3.99 -12.90 -14.33
CA GLU A 235 2.96 -13.89 -14.63
C GLU A 235 3.50 -15.33 -14.74
N MET A 236 4.76 -15.50 -15.15
CA MET A 236 5.43 -16.81 -15.18
C MET A 236 5.73 -17.32 -13.77
N ASP A 237 6.19 -16.44 -12.88
CA ASP A 237 6.38 -16.74 -11.46
C ASP A 237 5.05 -17.15 -10.81
N PHE A 238 3.97 -16.42 -11.08
CA PHE A 238 2.63 -16.77 -10.62
C PHE A 238 2.19 -18.15 -11.11
N ALA A 239 2.33 -18.42 -12.41
CA ALA A 239 1.96 -19.70 -13.00
C ALA A 239 2.75 -20.87 -12.38
N ASP A 240 4.04 -20.70 -12.12
CA ASP A 240 4.86 -21.74 -11.52
C ASP A 240 4.49 -22.01 -10.06
N VAL A 241 4.09 -21.00 -9.29
CA VAL A 241 3.56 -21.21 -7.92
C VAL A 241 2.19 -21.88 -7.98
N TRP A 242 1.30 -21.43 -8.87
CA TRP A 242 -0.03 -22.01 -9.06
C TRP A 242 0.03 -23.51 -9.40
N LEU A 243 0.97 -23.90 -10.27
CA LEU A 243 1.20 -25.28 -10.67
C LEU A 243 2.03 -26.08 -9.65
N GLY A 244 2.41 -25.47 -8.51
CA GLY A 244 3.16 -26.14 -7.45
C GLY A 244 4.62 -26.44 -7.80
N LYS A 245 5.19 -25.78 -8.82
CA LYS A 245 6.59 -25.98 -9.25
C LYS A 245 7.59 -25.28 -8.34
N ARG A 246 7.18 -24.18 -7.70
CA ARG A 246 8.01 -23.43 -6.74
C ARG A 246 7.15 -22.70 -5.73
N GLU A 247 7.82 -22.17 -4.71
CA GLU A 247 7.24 -21.24 -3.75
C GLU A 247 8.10 -19.97 -3.73
N ILE A 248 7.49 -18.81 -3.50
CA ILE A 248 8.18 -17.51 -3.58
C ILE A 248 8.23 -16.85 -2.21
N ALA A 249 9.45 -16.54 -1.74
CA ALA A 249 9.64 -15.81 -0.51
C ALA A 249 9.15 -14.36 -0.63
N PRO A 250 8.74 -13.73 0.48
CA PRO A 250 8.40 -12.31 0.52
C PRO A 250 9.46 -11.43 -0.13
N PRO A 251 9.08 -10.32 -0.79
CA PRO A 251 10.04 -9.35 -1.28
C PRO A 251 10.92 -8.88 -0.12
N LYS A 252 12.23 -8.89 -0.35
CA LYS A 252 13.18 -8.34 0.62
C LYS A 252 13.01 -6.83 0.62
N SER A 253 12.90 -6.21 1.79
CA SER A 253 13.04 -4.76 1.92
C SER A 253 14.27 -4.32 1.12
N ALA A 254 14.14 -3.29 0.29
CA ALA A 254 15.24 -2.71 -0.50
C ALA A 254 16.28 -2.00 0.39
N SER A 255 16.81 -2.72 1.38
CA SER A 255 17.95 -2.36 2.20
C SER A 255 19.17 -3.02 1.57
N ARG A 256 19.63 -2.48 0.44
CA ARG A 256 21.03 -2.60 0.04
C ARG A 256 21.52 -1.24 -0.43
N ALA A 257 21.89 -0.42 0.53
CA ALA A 257 23.00 0.50 0.34
C ALA A 257 24.18 -0.35 -0.19
N ARG A 258 24.52 -0.18 -1.48
CA ARG A 258 25.86 -0.53 -1.93
C ARG A 258 26.79 0.46 -1.23
N LYS A 259 27.66 -0.09 -0.39
CA LYS A 259 28.79 0.63 0.22
C LYS A 259 29.67 1.25 -0.85
#